data_AF-A0AAC9ILA3-F1
#
_entry.id   AF-A0AAC9ILA3-F1
#
_cell.length_a   1.000
_cell.length_b   1.000
_cell.length_c   1.000
_cell.angle_alpha   90.00
_cell.angle_beta   90.00
_cell.angle_gamma   90.00
#
_symmetry.space_group_name_H-M   'P 1'
#
loop_
_entity.id
_entity.type
_entity.pdbx_description
1 polymer ?
#
loop_
_entity_poly.entity_id
_entity_poly.type
_entity_poly.pdbx_seq_one_letter_code
_entity_poly.pdbx_strand_id
1 'polypeptide(L)'
;MYTVNSRLPYNMEYDHRYIKYIRHARNKTQGEFSYFMGVDQSTIAKLEKGLLDFTPYYHEKLKDAIKRLRISNIELMSIRNIIEQKERRGYK
;
A
#
# COMPACT_ATOMS: atom_id res chain seq x y z
N MET A 1 -25.83 -15.56 1.37
CA MET A 1 -25.51 -14.13 1.51
C MET A 1 -24.34 -14.00 2.47
N TYR A 2 -23.18 -13.51 2.02
CA TYR A 2 -22.06 -13.23 2.93
C TYR A 2 -22.32 -11.89 3.61
N THR A 3 -22.52 -11.91 4.92
CA THR A 3 -22.63 -10.71 5.76
C THR A 3 -21.28 -9.99 5.76
N VAL A 4 -21.18 -8.93 4.97
CA VAL A 4 -20.02 -8.04 4.99
C VAL A 4 -20.07 -7.28 6.30
N ASN A 5 -19.22 -7.67 7.26
CA ASN A 5 -19.13 -7.00 8.55
C ASN A 5 -18.65 -5.55 8.31
N SER A 6 -19.57 -4.59 8.37
CA SER A 6 -19.38 -3.16 8.10
C SER A 6 -18.62 -2.42 9.20
N ARG A 7 -17.48 -2.95 9.64
CA ARG A 7 -16.54 -2.25 10.51
C ARG A 7 -15.17 -2.27 9.84
N LEU A 8 -15.07 -1.48 8.78
CA LEU A 8 -13.77 -1.16 8.18
C LEU A 8 -12.89 -0.58 9.30
N PRO A 9 -11.70 -1.15 9.57
CA PRO A 9 -10.79 -0.62 10.57
C PRO A 9 -10.48 0.85 10.25
N TYR A 10 -10.83 1.76 11.16
CA TYR A 10 -10.63 3.20 11.00
C TYR A 10 -9.14 3.59 10.94
N ASN A 11 -8.27 2.73 11.49
CA ASN A 11 -6.82 2.91 11.53
C ASN A 11 -6.14 1.60 11.11
N MET A 12 -6.15 1.30 9.80
CA MET A 12 -5.26 0.26 9.28
C MET A 12 -3.83 0.81 9.29
N GLU A 13 -2.94 0.15 10.01
CA GLU A 13 -1.50 0.41 9.92
C GLU A 13 -0.98 -0.19 8.62
N TYR A 14 -0.29 0.63 7.83
CA TYR A 14 0.32 0.23 6.56
C TYR A 14 1.84 0.23 6.69
N ASP A 15 2.46 -0.80 6.14
CA ASP A 15 3.92 -0.94 6.06
C ASP A 15 4.39 -0.79 4.59
N HIS A 16 5.71 -0.72 4.36
CA HIS A 16 6.32 -0.63 3.04
C HIS A 16 5.83 -1.71 2.04
N ARG A 17 5.43 -2.90 2.55
CA ARG A 17 4.87 -3.99 1.75
C ARG A 17 3.64 -3.57 0.94
N TYR A 18 2.84 -2.62 1.45
CA TYR A 18 1.62 -2.17 0.81
C TYR A 18 1.88 -1.32 -0.44
N ILE A 19 3.01 -0.62 -0.51
CA ILE A 19 3.36 0.32 -1.59
C ILE A 19 3.21 -0.35 -2.96
N LYS A 20 3.78 -1.55 -3.11
CA LYS A 20 3.75 -2.31 -4.36
C LYS A 20 2.32 -2.67 -4.78
N TYR A 21 1.50 -3.17 -3.85
CA TYR A 21 0.14 -3.61 -4.15
C TYR A 21 -0.79 -2.42 -4.45
N ILE A 22 -0.66 -1.33 -3.70
CA ILE A 22 -1.39 -0.08 -3.92
C ILE A 22 -1.07 0.47 -5.31
N ARG A 23 0.20 0.48 -5.69
CA ARG A 23 0.63 0.91 -7.02
C ARG A 23 0.04 0.04 -8.14
N HIS A 24 0.09 -1.27 -7.97
CA HIS A 24 -0.47 -2.21 -8.95
C HIS A 24 -2.00 -2.19 -9.01
N ALA A 25 -2.70 -1.83 -7.93
CA ALA A 25 -4.16 -1.67 -7.93
C ALA A 25 -4.67 -0.60 -8.91
N ARG A 26 -3.78 0.27 -9.41
CA ARG A 26 -4.06 1.28 -10.45
C ARG A 26 -3.16 1.14 -11.67
N ASN A 27 -2.48 0.00 -11.83
CA ASN A 27 -1.56 -0.29 -12.93
C ASN A 27 -0.50 0.79 -13.16
N LYS A 28 0.02 1.39 -12.08
CA LYS A 28 1.01 2.47 -12.17
C LYS A 28 2.44 1.94 -12.17
N THR A 29 3.31 2.59 -12.94
CA THR A 29 4.76 2.42 -12.85
C THR A 29 5.30 3.08 -11.57
N GLN A 30 6.54 2.77 -11.17
CA GLN A 30 7.17 3.44 -10.03
C GLN A 30 7.32 4.95 -10.27
N GLY A 31 7.67 5.34 -11.50
CA GLY A 31 7.74 6.75 -11.90
C GLY A 31 6.38 7.45 -11.79
N GLU A 32 5.30 6.84 -12.27
CA GLU A 32 3.96 7.42 -12.10
C GLU A 32 3.56 7.52 -10.62
N PHE A 33 3.85 6.47 -9.82
CA PHE A 33 3.55 6.45 -8.40
C PHE A 33 4.32 7.52 -7.60
N SER A 34 5.52 7.88 -8.06
CA SER A 34 6.36 8.95 -7.51
C SER A 34 5.63 10.29 -7.45
N TYR A 35 4.84 10.63 -8.48
CA TYR A 35 4.05 11.86 -8.51
C TYR A 35 2.91 11.85 -7.48
N PHE A 36 2.31 10.69 -7.23
CA PHE A 36 1.22 10.57 -6.25
C PHE A 36 1.76 10.67 -4.82
N MET A 37 2.84 9.95 -4.53
CA MET A 37 3.46 9.90 -3.20
C MET A 37 4.34 11.13 -2.92
N GLY A 38 4.79 11.87 -3.93
CA GLY A 38 5.63 13.06 -3.77
C GLY A 38 7.03 12.72 -3.24
N VAL A 39 7.59 11.60 -3.69
CA VAL A 39 8.95 11.14 -3.39
C VAL A 39 9.61 10.69 -4.69
N ASP A 40 10.93 10.63 -4.73
CA ASP A 40 11.66 10.19 -5.92
C ASP A 40 11.36 8.71 -6.29
N GLN A 41 11.43 8.39 -7.59
CA GLN A 41 11.23 7.01 -8.07
C GLN A 41 12.22 6.02 -7.41
N SER A 42 13.47 6.42 -7.22
CA SER A 42 14.49 5.58 -6.58
C SER A 42 14.15 5.30 -5.12
N THR A 43 13.54 6.26 -4.42
CA THR A 43 13.05 6.09 -3.05
C THR A 43 11.93 5.06 -3.00
N ILE A 44 10.97 5.10 -3.91
CA ILE A 44 9.91 4.07 -4.00
C ILE A 44 10.52 2.69 -4.24
N ALA A 45 11.48 2.58 -5.16
CA ALA A 45 12.14 1.31 -5.45
C ALA A 45 12.87 0.74 -4.22
N LYS A 46 13.51 1.60 -3.41
CA LYS A 46 14.16 1.19 -2.15
C LYS A 46 13.14 0.78 -1.08
N LEU A 47 12.06 1.54 -0.94
CA LEU A 47 10.96 1.22 0.00
C LEU A 47 10.28 -0.11 -0.37
N GLU A 48 9.94 -0.33 -1.64
CA GLU A 48 9.33 -1.59 -2.10
C GLU A 48 10.22 -2.81 -1.85
N LYS A 49 11.55 -2.62 -1.85
CA LYS A 49 12.54 -3.67 -1.57
C LYS A 49 12.87 -3.81 -0.08
N GLY A 50 12.34 -2.95 0.79
CA GLY A 50 12.71 -2.91 2.21
C GLY A 50 14.17 -2.49 2.47
N LEU A 51 14.80 -1.80 1.51
CA LEU A 51 16.18 -1.28 1.64
C LEU A 51 16.23 0.09 2.33
N LEU A 52 15.07 0.70 2.56
CA LEU A 52 14.92 1.98 3.23
C LEU A 52 13.87 1.84 4.30
N ASP A 53 14.16 2.37 5.48
CA ASP A 53 13.26 2.30 6.63
C ASP A 53 11.96 3.05 6.34
N PHE A 54 10.85 2.39 6.65
CA PHE A 54 9.53 2.96 6.52
C PHE A 54 9.23 3.87 7.72
N THR A 55 9.71 5.11 7.64
CA THR A 55 9.54 6.13 8.68
C THR A 55 8.12 6.74 8.67
N PRO A 56 7.71 7.44 9.75
CA PRO A 56 6.42 8.15 9.79
C PRO A 56 6.21 9.13 8.63
N TYR A 57 7.30 9.70 8.11
CA TYR A 57 7.26 10.55 6.92
C TYR A 57 6.72 9.79 5.70
N TYR A 58 7.23 8.59 5.43
CA TYR A 58 6.76 7.77 4.31
C TYR A 58 5.35 7.23 4.52
N HIS A 59 4.96 6.99 5.78
CA HIS A 59 3.59 6.64 6.12
C HIS A 59 2.60 7.73 5.72
N GLU A 60 2.85 8.99 6.09
CA GLU A 60 1.98 10.12 5.71
C GLU A 60 1.95 10.33 4.18
N LYS A 61 3.10 10.20 3.50
CA LYS A 61 3.15 10.28 2.03
C LYS A 61 2.35 9.18 1.35
N LEU A 62 2.42 7.95 1.85
CA LEU A 62 1.65 6.82 1.32
C LEU A 62 0.14 7.04 1.55
N LYS A 63 -0.25 7.54 2.72
CA LYS A 63 -1.63 7.88 3.05
C LYS A 63 -2.21 8.94 2.10
N ASP A 64 -1.42 9.95 1.75
CA ASP A 64 -1.82 10.95 0.75
C ASP A 64 -1.91 10.35 -0.66
N ALA A 65 -0.99 9.45 -1.03
CA ALA A 65 -1.08 8.73 -2.31
C ALA A 65 -2.36 7.89 -2.41
N ILE A 66 -2.74 7.18 -1.34
CA ILE A 66 -3.98 6.39 -1.26
C ILE A 66 -5.21 7.29 -1.50
N LYS A 67 -5.26 8.46 -0.85
CA LYS A 67 -6.35 9.44 -1.04
C LYS A 67 -6.40 9.92 -2.49
N ARG A 68 -5.26 10.28 -3.07
CA ARG A 68 -5.16 10.77 -4.46
C ARG A 68 -5.55 9.71 -5.49
N LEU A 69 -5.21 8.44 -5.24
CA LEU A 69 -5.55 7.30 -6.08
C LEU A 69 -7.00 6.82 -5.89
N ARG A 70 -7.75 7.43 -4.95
CA ARG A 70 -9.13 7.06 -4.60
C ARG A 70 -9.26 5.57 -4.33
N ILE A 71 -8.33 5.04 -3.53
CA ILE A 71 -8.40 3.64 -3.11
C ILE A 71 -9.36 3.58 -1.91
N SER A 72 -10.40 2.76 -2.06
CA SER A 72 -11.38 2.54 -1.02
C SER A 72 -10.83 1.67 0.10
N ASN A 73 -11.42 1.80 1.29
CA ASN A 73 -11.08 0.94 2.42
C ASN A 73 -11.32 -0.55 2.13
N ILE A 74 -12.30 -0.88 1.28
CA ILE A 74 -12.57 -2.26 0.84
C ILE A 74 -11.38 -2.80 0.04
N GLU A 75 -10.86 -2.02 -0.91
CA GLU A 75 -9.67 -2.39 -1.69
C GLU A 75 -8.43 -2.56 -0.79
N LEU A 76 -8.25 -1.69 0.20
CA LEU A 76 -7.14 -1.80 1.16
C LEU A 76 -7.23 -3.08 1.99
N MET A 77 -8.43 -3.48 2.42
CA MET A 77 -8.64 -4.76 3.09
C MET A 77 -8.32 -5.95 2.19
N SER A 78 -8.71 -5.89 0.92
CA SER A 78 -8.35 -6.93 -0.05
C SER A 78 -6.83 -7.04 -0.24
N ILE A 79 -6.13 -5.90 -0.33
CA ILE A 79 -4.67 -5.86 -0.41
C ILE A 79 -4.02 -6.48 0.84
N ARG A 80 -4.49 -6.12 2.03
CA ARG A 80 -4.02 -6.70 3.30
C ARG A 80 -4.16 -8.22 3.30
N ASN A 81 -5.35 -8.73 2.93
CA ASN A 81 -5.58 -10.16 2.85
C ASN A 81 -4.62 -10.84 1.88
N ILE A 82 -4.33 -10.23 0.72
CA ILE A 82 -3.36 -10.78 -0.24
C ILE A 82 -1.95 -10.86 0.37
N ILE A 83 -1.51 -9.83 1.09
CA ILE A 83 -0.21 -9.80 1.77
C ILE A 83 -0.15 -10.89 2.84
N GLU A 84 -1.14 -10.96 3.73
CA GLU A 84 -1.19 -11.96 4.80
C GLU A 84 -1.21 -13.40 4.25
N GLN A 85 -1.95 -13.65 3.17
CA GLN A 85 -1.99 -14.98 2.54
C GLN A 85 -0.64 -15.34 1.88
N LYS A 86 0.07 -14.38 1.29
CA LYS A 86 1.40 -14.61 0.72
C LYS A 86 2.42 -14.92 1.81
N GLU A 87 2.38 -14.19 2.91
CA GLU A 87 3.24 -14.42 4.07
C GLU A 87 3.01 -15.81 4.68
N ARG A 88 1.74 -16.21 4.87
CA ARG A 88 1.40 -17.55 5.37
C ARG A 88 1.91 -18.68 4.47
N ARG A 89 1.94 -18.45 3.16
CA ARG A 89 2.45 -19.41 2.17
C ARG A 89 3.96 -19.36 1.99
N GLY A 90 4.66 -18.45 2.67
CA GLY A 90 6.12 -18.29 2.56
C GLY A 90 6.59 -17.63 1.27
N TYR A 91 5.69 -16.98 0.52
CA TYR A 91 6.08 -16.21 -0.66
C TYR A 91 6.72 -14.89 -0.22
N LYS A 92 8.02 -14.72 -0.53
CA LYS A 92 8.74 -13.45 -0.42
C LYS A 92 8.52 -12.58 -1.66
#